data_AF-A0A6S7I0H0-F1
#
_entry.id   AF-A0A6S7I0H0-F1
#
_cell.length_a   1.000
_cell.length_b   1.000
_cell.length_c   1.000
_cell.angle_alpha   90.00
_cell.angle_beta   90.00
_cell.angle_gamma   90.00
#
_symmetry.space_group_name_H-M   'P 1'
#
loop_
_entity.id
_entity.type
_entity.pdbx_description
1 polymer ?
#
loop_
_entity_poly.entity_id
_entity_poly.type
_entity_poly.pdbx_seq_one_letter_code
_entity_poly.pdbx_strand_id
1 'polypeptide(L)'
;MQCEDAFDISSITETEDMGLHQRELQNKTADLGFTLFFELPSACSPLIVSPSWKAILGLIESHSNKKDVGSPVVLVCGGKNVGKSTFARYLTNTILNTQKPLYYLETDVGQTEFTPPGVISLTKVDAPIFG
;
A
#
# COMPACT_ATOMS: atom_id res chain seq x y z
N MET A 1 -25.24 6.69 -8.21
CA MET A 1 -25.00 5.42 -8.92
C MET A 1 -24.46 4.46 -7.86
N GLN A 2 -25.34 3.64 -7.30
CA GLN A 2 -25.08 2.79 -6.15
C GLN A 2 -24.22 1.60 -6.57
N CYS A 3 -23.21 1.26 -5.74
CA CYS A 3 -22.28 0.15 -5.92
C CYS A 3 -22.62 -1.01 -4.96
N GLU A 4 -23.90 -1.15 -4.61
CA GLU A 4 -24.35 -2.09 -3.56
C GLU A 4 -24.84 -3.43 -4.11
N ASP A 5 -25.00 -3.59 -5.42
CA ASP A 5 -25.61 -4.80 -6.01
C ASP A 5 -24.60 -5.82 -6.60
N ALA A 6 -23.29 -5.67 -6.36
CA ALA A 6 -22.30 -6.54 -7.00
C ALA A 6 -22.07 -7.89 -6.28
N PHE A 7 -22.45 -8.03 -5.01
CA PHE A 7 -22.17 -9.22 -4.20
C PHE A 7 -23.29 -9.49 -3.19
N ASP A 8 -24.37 -10.15 -3.65
CA ASP A 8 -25.36 -10.75 -2.76
C ASP A 8 -24.81 -12.08 -2.22
N ILE A 9 -24.57 -12.15 -0.91
CA ILE A 9 -23.94 -13.28 -0.19
C ILE A 9 -25.00 -14.10 0.58
N SER A 10 -26.29 -13.85 0.34
CA SER A 10 -27.37 -14.34 1.21
C SER A 10 -27.78 -15.82 1.03
N SER A 11 -27.18 -16.59 0.12
CA SER A 11 -27.67 -17.93 -0.26
C SER A 11 -26.73 -19.11 0.03
N ILE A 12 -25.87 -19.04 1.06
CA ILE A 12 -24.86 -20.07 1.31
C ILE A 12 -25.47 -21.36 1.89
N THR A 13 -25.36 -22.47 1.15
CA THR A 13 -25.45 -23.85 1.68
C THR A 13 -24.15 -24.62 1.40
N GLU A 14 -23.83 -25.60 2.25
CA GLU A 14 -22.47 -25.98 2.64
C GLU A 14 -21.57 -26.64 1.56
N THR A 15 -20.33 -26.13 1.51
CA THR A 15 -19.07 -26.72 0.96
C THR A 15 -18.89 -26.92 -0.55
N GLU A 16 -19.83 -27.50 -1.31
CA GLU A 16 -19.64 -27.66 -2.78
C GLU A 16 -19.90 -26.36 -3.55
N ASP A 17 -20.81 -25.53 -3.02
CA ASP A 17 -21.23 -24.25 -3.61
C ASP A 17 -20.13 -23.18 -3.59
N MET A 18 -19.31 -23.19 -2.52
CA MET A 18 -18.21 -22.22 -2.34
C MET A 18 -17.16 -22.28 -3.45
N GLY A 19 -16.82 -23.48 -3.92
CA GLY A 19 -15.81 -23.67 -4.97
C GLY A 19 -16.29 -23.21 -6.35
N LEU A 20 -17.58 -23.39 -6.64
CA LEU A 20 -18.20 -22.91 -7.88
C LEU A 20 -18.32 -21.38 -7.87
N HIS A 21 -18.78 -20.80 -6.75
CA HIS A 21 -18.86 -19.35 -6.59
C HIS A 21 -17.49 -18.68 -6.72
N GLN A 22 -16.46 -19.26 -6.10
CA GLN A 22 -15.09 -18.76 -6.21
C GLN A 22 -14.61 -18.70 -7.67
N ARG A 23 -14.88 -19.75 -8.45
CA ARG A 23 -14.53 -19.81 -9.87
C ARG A 23 -15.31 -18.80 -10.70
N GLU A 24 -16.59 -18.61 -10.40
CA GLU A 24 -17.40 -17.58 -11.06
C GLU A 24 -16.82 -16.18 -10.83
N LEU A 25 -16.46 -15.86 -9.58
CA LEU A 25 -15.81 -14.58 -9.25
C LEU A 25 -14.44 -14.43 -9.90
N GLN A 26 -13.65 -15.49 -9.98
CA GLN A 26 -12.38 -15.48 -10.71
C GLN A 26 -12.57 -15.20 -12.19
N ASN A 27 -13.56 -15.82 -12.84
CA ASN A 27 -13.86 -15.57 -14.25
C ASN A 27 -14.33 -14.13 -14.47
N LYS A 28 -15.27 -13.65 -13.65
CA LYS A 28 -15.77 -12.26 -13.73
C LYS A 28 -14.65 -11.23 -13.53
N THR A 29 -13.71 -11.49 -12.63
CA THR A 29 -12.60 -10.57 -12.37
C THR A 29 -11.54 -10.65 -13.47
N ALA A 30 -11.29 -11.84 -14.03
CA ALA A 30 -10.35 -12.02 -15.13
C ALA A 30 -10.73 -11.17 -16.36
N ASP A 31 -12.03 -11.06 -16.65
CA ASP A 31 -12.55 -10.17 -17.70
C ASP A 31 -12.26 -8.68 -17.43
N LEU A 32 -12.01 -8.29 -16.18
CA LEU A 32 -11.61 -6.94 -15.76
C LEU A 32 -10.09 -6.75 -15.70
N GLY A 33 -9.30 -7.78 -16.06
CA GLY A 33 -7.83 -7.71 -16.09
C GLY A 33 -7.14 -7.98 -14.75
N PHE A 34 -7.85 -8.52 -13.75
CA PHE A 34 -7.24 -8.98 -12.49
C PHE A 34 -7.87 -10.30 -12.03
N THR A 35 -7.27 -11.01 -11.08
CA THR A 35 -7.86 -12.26 -10.57
C THR A 35 -7.85 -12.25 -9.05
N LEU A 36 -8.98 -12.58 -8.45
CA LEU A 36 -9.08 -12.76 -7.01
C LEU A 36 -8.54 -14.13 -6.60
N PHE A 37 -7.62 -14.12 -5.65
CA PHE A 37 -7.11 -15.32 -5.00
C PHE A 37 -7.71 -15.43 -3.61
N PHE A 38 -8.35 -16.56 -3.34
CA PHE A 38 -8.93 -16.88 -2.03
C PHE A 38 -8.00 -17.77 -1.22
N GLU A 39 -7.11 -18.48 -1.91
CA GLU A 39 -5.93 -19.11 -1.35
C GLU A 39 -4.69 -18.48 -2.00
N LEU A 40 -3.73 -18.11 -1.18
CA LEU A 40 -2.53 -17.42 -1.65
C LEU A 40 -1.64 -18.40 -2.43
N PRO A 41 -1.32 -18.13 -3.71
CA PRO A 41 -0.39 -18.98 -4.46
C PRO A 41 0.97 -19.02 -3.80
N SER A 42 1.66 -20.16 -3.83
CA SER A 42 2.99 -20.33 -3.21
C SER A 42 4.06 -19.38 -3.77
N ALA A 43 3.85 -18.83 -4.96
CA ALA A 43 4.73 -17.84 -5.59
C ALA A 43 4.51 -16.40 -5.10
N CYS A 44 3.45 -16.15 -4.32
CA CYS A 44 3.08 -14.82 -3.86
C CYS A 44 3.44 -14.65 -2.38
N SER A 45 3.95 -13.47 -2.02
CA SER A 45 4.16 -13.06 -0.63
C SER A 45 3.33 -11.81 -0.36
N PRO A 46 2.38 -11.84 0.59
CA PRO A 46 1.53 -10.70 0.86
C PRO A 46 2.32 -9.64 1.62
N LEU A 47 1.94 -8.37 1.44
CA LEU A 47 2.47 -7.31 2.30
C LEU A 47 1.87 -7.46 3.71
N ILE A 48 2.69 -7.83 4.67
CA ILE A 48 2.30 -7.89 6.08
C ILE A 48 2.66 -6.57 6.76
N VAL A 49 1.66 -5.82 7.20
CA VAL A 49 1.87 -4.56 7.92
C VAL A 49 1.99 -4.85 9.42
N SER A 50 3.20 -4.65 9.95
CA SER A 50 3.47 -4.80 11.38
C SER A 50 2.71 -3.74 12.22
N PRO A 51 2.23 -4.08 13.43
CA PRO A 51 1.69 -3.08 14.36
C PRO A 51 2.63 -1.91 14.65
N SER A 52 3.95 -2.14 14.62
CA SER A 52 4.94 -1.08 14.82
C SER A 52 4.91 -0.01 13.73
N TRP A 53 4.56 -0.38 12.49
CA TRP A 53 4.42 0.58 11.39
C TRP A 53 3.25 1.53 11.63
N LYS A 54 2.12 1.00 12.11
CA LYS A 54 0.94 1.80 12.50
C LYS A 54 1.25 2.72 13.67
N ALA A 55 2.01 2.23 14.66
CA ALA A 55 2.42 3.06 15.80
C ALA A 55 3.27 4.26 15.36
N ILE A 56 4.21 4.06 14.42
CA ILE A 56 5.03 5.15 13.88
C ILE A 56 4.18 6.20 13.14
N LEU A 57 3.18 5.78 12.37
CA LEU A 57 2.24 6.71 11.72
C LEU A 57 1.52 7.60 12.74
N GLY A 58 0.97 7.02 13.81
CA GLY A 58 0.32 7.80 14.86
C GLY A 58 1.27 8.81 15.53
N LEU A 59 2.55 8.46 15.68
CA LEU A 59 3.56 9.40 16.16
C LEU A 59 3.78 10.56 15.17
N ILE A 60 3.87 10.29 13.87
CA ILE A 60 4.06 11.33 12.85
C ILE A 60 2.85 12.28 12.82
N GLU A 61 1.62 11.73 12.80
CA GLU A 61 0.38 12.50 12.77
C GLU A 61 0.21 13.39 14.02
N SER A 62 0.54 12.85 15.21
CA SER A 62 0.48 13.63 16.45
C SER A 62 1.49 14.79 16.49
N HIS A 63 2.64 14.66 15.83
CA HIS A 63 3.61 15.74 15.70
C HIS A 63 3.19 16.77 14.66
N SER A 64 2.60 16.33 13.54
CA SER A 64 2.16 17.24 12.48
C SER A 64 1.02 18.18 12.89
N ASN A 65 0.21 17.81 13.88
CA ASN A 65 -0.91 18.63 14.36
C ASN A 65 -0.51 19.75 15.33
N LYS A 66 0.77 19.83 15.73
CA LYS A 66 1.27 20.88 16.62
C LYS A 66 1.62 22.12 15.80
N LYS A 67 0.84 23.20 15.98
CA LYS A 67 1.01 24.47 15.23
C LYS A 67 2.39 25.12 15.35
N ASP A 68 3.15 24.82 16.41
CA ASP A 68 4.45 25.45 16.68
C ASP A 68 5.66 24.65 16.17
N VAL A 69 5.43 23.46 15.61
CA VAL A 69 6.50 22.60 15.07
C VAL A 69 6.32 22.55 13.55
N GLY A 70 7.38 22.86 12.79
CA GLY A 70 7.36 22.75 11.33
C GLY A 70 7.00 21.34 10.84
N SER A 71 6.76 21.17 9.53
CA SER A 71 6.40 19.88 8.96
C SER A 71 7.40 18.77 9.37
N PRO A 72 6.92 17.60 9.85
CA PRO A 72 7.80 16.55 10.31
C PRO A 72 8.68 16.03 9.16
N VAL A 73 9.97 15.81 9.46
CA VAL A 73 10.92 15.19 8.53
C VAL A 73 11.20 13.78 9.05
N VAL A 74 10.96 12.77 8.21
CA VAL A 74 11.11 11.36 8.55
C VAL A 74 12.24 10.76 7.73
N LEU A 75 13.26 10.21 8.41
CA LEU A 75 14.34 9.46 7.78
C LEU A 75 14.10 7.96 7.95
N VAL A 76 14.00 7.24 6.84
CA VAL A 76 13.95 5.76 6.84
C VAL A 76 15.35 5.24 6.49
N CYS A 77 16.01 4.57 7.43
CA CYS A 77 17.36 4.04 7.25
C CYS A 77 17.51 2.63 7.83
N GLY A 78 18.55 1.91 7.41
CA GLY A 78 18.81 0.52 7.83
C GLY A 78 19.60 -0.26 6.77
N GLY A 79 19.88 -1.54 7.06
CA GLY A 79 20.65 -2.43 6.17
C GLY A 79 20.00 -2.70 4.80
N LYS A 80 20.71 -3.40 3.94
CA LYS A 80 20.16 -3.90 2.66
C LYS A 80 19.07 -4.96 2.93
N ASN A 81 18.02 -4.97 2.12
CA ASN A 81 16.92 -5.96 2.17
C ASN A 81 16.11 -6.03 3.48
N VAL A 82 16.11 -4.98 4.31
CA VAL A 82 15.28 -4.94 5.55
C VAL A 82 13.87 -4.38 5.35
N GLY A 83 13.46 -4.11 4.10
CA GLY A 83 12.11 -3.59 3.79
C GLY A 83 11.95 -2.07 3.86
N LYS A 84 13.04 -1.28 3.80
CA LYS A 84 13.01 0.19 3.87
C LYS A 84 12.09 0.83 2.83
N SER A 85 12.27 0.48 1.56
CA SER A 85 11.47 1.04 0.46
C SER A 85 10.00 0.65 0.58
N THR A 86 9.72 -0.59 1.02
CA THR A 86 8.36 -1.04 1.34
C THR A 86 7.73 -0.20 2.45
N PHE A 87 8.47 0.05 3.53
CA PHE A 87 8.00 0.90 4.63
C PHE A 87 7.81 2.36 4.20
N ALA A 88 8.75 2.92 3.43
CA ALA A 88 8.67 4.28 2.92
C ALA A 88 7.44 4.47 2.00
N ARG A 89 7.16 3.51 1.12
CA ARG A 89 5.96 3.51 0.28
C ARG A 89 4.68 3.37 1.10
N TYR A 90 4.68 2.49 2.10
CA TYR A 90 3.56 2.36 3.05
C TYR A 90 3.27 3.67 3.79
N LEU A 91 4.30 4.32 4.35
CA LEU A 91 4.15 5.60 5.04
C LEU A 91 3.61 6.66 4.09
N THR A 92 4.23 6.81 2.91
CA THR A 92 3.86 7.83 1.92
C THR A 92 2.40 7.65 1.49
N ASN A 93 2.02 6.45 1.06
CA ASN A 93 0.65 6.18 0.61
C ASN A 93 -0.37 6.34 1.73
N THR A 94 0.00 6.03 2.97
CA THR A 94 -0.92 6.19 4.11
C THR A 94 -1.13 7.66 4.45
N ILE A 95 -0.05 8.44 4.57
CA ILE A 95 -0.11 9.87 4.90
C ILE A 95 -0.82 10.67 3.80
N LEU A 96 -0.65 10.28 2.52
CA LEU A 96 -1.35 10.91 1.41
C LEU A 96 -2.89 10.83 1.50
N ASN A 97 -3.46 9.98 2.35
CA ASN A 97 -4.92 9.98 2.58
C ASN A 97 -5.40 11.19 3.40
N THR A 98 -4.52 11.82 4.19
CA THR A 98 -4.87 12.90 5.11
C THR A 98 -4.10 14.19 4.82
N GLN A 99 -2.89 14.10 4.28
CA GLN A 99 -2.01 15.25 4.04
C GLN A 99 -1.40 15.20 2.65
N LYS A 100 -1.50 16.30 1.91
CA LYS A 100 -0.92 16.46 0.58
C LYS A 100 -0.42 17.89 0.38
N PRO A 101 0.66 18.10 -0.39
CA PRO A 101 1.58 17.10 -0.95
C PRO A 101 2.65 16.67 0.06
N LEU A 102 3.32 15.54 -0.18
CA LEU A 102 4.58 15.19 0.51
C LEU A 102 5.78 15.44 -0.40
N TYR A 103 6.94 15.67 0.22
CA TYR A 103 8.22 15.67 -0.47
C TYR A 103 8.99 14.40 -0.08
N TYR A 104 9.29 13.56 -1.08
CA TYR A 104 10.02 12.33 -0.93
C TYR A 104 11.46 12.54 -1.41
N LEU A 105 12.43 12.45 -0.50
CA LEU A 105 13.86 12.53 -0.82
C LEU A 105 14.42 11.11 -0.96
N GLU A 106 14.76 10.73 -2.19
CA GLU A 106 15.45 9.47 -2.47
C GLU A 106 16.96 9.68 -2.45
N THR A 107 17.66 8.83 -1.69
CA THR A 107 19.12 8.87 -1.55
C THR A 107 19.77 7.52 -1.86
N ASP A 108 19.00 6.45 -2.08
CA ASP A 108 19.51 5.17 -2.56
C ASP A 108 19.67 5.20 -4.08
N VAL A 109 20.88 5.49 -4.53
CA VAL A 109 21.23 5.54 -5.96
C VAL A 109 21.21 4.18 -6.66
N GLY A 110 21.18 3.07 -5.90
CA GLY A 110 21.20 1.72 -6.47
C GLY A 110 19.81 1.15 -6.73
N GLN A 111 18.84 1.52 -5.90
CA GLN A 111 17.46 1.05 -5.99
C GLN A 111 16.49 2.22 -5.77
N THR A 112 16.38 3.06 -6.80
CA THR A 112 15.56 4.27 -6.83
C THR A 112 14.08 3.98 -7.10
N GLU A 113 13.19 4.81 -6.56
CA GLU A 113 11.73 4.70 -6.72
C GLU A 113 11.17 5.50 -7.90
N PHE A 114 11.75 6.66 -8.20
CA PHE A 114 11.18 7.64 -9.15
C PHE A 114 12.11 8.02 -10.30
N THR A 115 13.37 7.61 -10.23
CA THR A 115 14.43 8.08 -11.11
C THR A 115 15.27 6.90 -11.61
N PRO A 116 16.01 7.05 -12.72
CA PRO A 116 17.02 6.08 -13.08
C PRO A 116 18.08 5.92 -11.98
N PRO A 117 18.77 4.76 -11.90
CA PRO A 117 19.89 4.57 -10.97
C PRO A 117 20.97 5.65 -11.13
N GLY A 118 21.66 5.97 -10.03
CA GLY A 118 22.72 6.99 -10.01
C GLY A 118 22.26 8.41 -9.66
N VAL A 119 20.98 8.60 -9.30
CA VAL A 119 20.39 9.92 -9.06
C VAL A 119 19.93 10.06 -7.61
N ILE A 120 20.21 11.21 -7.00
CA ILE A 120 19.56 11.69 -5.77
C ILE A 120 18.46 12.66 -6.20
N SER A 121 17.25 12.49 -5.69
CA SER A 121 16.10 13.29 -6.14
C SER A 121 15.16 13.65 -5.01
N LEU A 122 14.65 14.88 -5.05
CA LEU A 122 13.53 15.32 -4.24
C LEU A 122 12.27 15.38 -5.12
N THR A 123 11.32 14.48 -4.86
CA THR A 123 10.09 14.37 -5.63
C THR A 123 8.91 14.90 -4.82
N LYS A 124 8.13 15.80 -5.42
CA LYS A 124 6.82 16.20 -4.86
C LYS A 124 5.81 15.11 -5.22
N VAL A 125 5.18 14.51 -4.23
CA VAL A 125 4.21 13.41 -4.38
C VAL A 125 2.83 13.89 -3.91
N ASP A 126 1.84 13.82 -4.80
CA ASP A 126 0.45 14.23 -4.56
C ASP A 126 -0.58 13.11 -4.79
N ALA A 127 -0.15 11.99 -5.35
CA ALA A 127 -0.93 10.78 -5.53
C ALA A 127 -0.22 9.56 -4.91
N PRO A 128 -0.97 8.52 -4.46
CA PRO A 128 -0.35 7.29 -3.96
C PRO A 128 0.57 6.66 -5.00
N ILE A 129 1.70 6.14 -4.51
CA ILE A 129 2.71 5.46 -5.30
C ILE A 129 2.28 4.00 -5.43
N PHE A 130 1.71 3.68 -6.58
CA PHE A 130 1.53 2.33 -7.08
C PHE A 130 2.51 2.14 -8.25
N GLY A 131 3.02 0.92 -8.44
CA GLY A 131 4.04 0.62 -9.45
C GLY A 131 3.59 0.98 -10.86
#